data_AF-B6W8L2-F1
#
_entry.id   AF-B6W8L2-F1
#
_cell.length_a   1.000
_cell.length_b   1.000
_cell.length_c   1.000
_cell.angle_alpha   90.00
_cell.angle_beta   90.00
_cell.angle_gamma   90.00
#
_symmetry.space_group_name_H-M   'P 1'
#
loop_
_entity.id
_entity.type
_entity.pdbx_description
1 polymer ?
#
loop_
_entity_poly.entity_id
_entity_poly.type
_entity_poly.pdbx_seq_one_letter_code
_entity_poly.pdbx_strand_id
1 'polypeptide(L)' 'MKKKNIIKIIFAVLLCLAMIPFSFTKSPEPYIFGWIPFPLFYWWILMFLNLIFVLFVAYDFVKNEKDEEK' A
#
# COMPACT_ATOMS: atom_id res chain seq x y z
N MET A 1 -10.65 -2.17 -19.76
CA MET A 1 -9.99 -1.00 -19.11
C MET A 1 -8.48 -1.13 -19.33
N LYS A 2 -7.81 -0.11 -19.90
CA LYS A 2 -6.35 -0.15 -20.12
C LYS A 2 -5.64 -0.47 -18.78
N LYS A 3 -4.70 -1.41 -18.74
CA LYS A 3 -3.99 -1.86 -17.51
C LYS A 3 -3.48 -0.69 -16.65
N LYS A 4 -3.01 0.39 -17.28
CA LYS A 4 -2.63 1.66 -16.64
C LYS A 4 -3.69 2.25 -15.71
N ASN A 5 -4.98 2.08 -16.02
CA ASN A 5 -6.07 2.56 -15.18
C ASN A 5 -6.24 1.71 -13.91
N ILE A 6 -5.95 0.41 -13.96
CA ILE A 6 -6.02 -0.49 -12.80
C ILE A 6 -4.92 -0.13 -11.80
N ILE A 7 -3.69 0.09 -12.28
CA ILE A 7 -2.56 0.53 -11.46
C ILE A 7 -2.87 1.86 -10.76
N LYS A 8 -3.43 2.83 -11.49
CA LYS A 8 -3.86 4.12 -10.90
C LYS A 8 -4.94 3.95 -9.84
N ILE A 9 -5.89 3.05 -10.06
CA ILE A 9 -6.97 2.77 -9.08
C ILE A 9 -6.39 2.14 -7.82
N ILE A 10 -5.51 1.14 -7.94
CA ILE A 10 -4.89 0.50 -6.77
C ILE A 10 -4.03 1.49 -5.99
N PHE A 11 -3.25 2.33 -6.70
CA PHE A 11 -2.48 3.40 -6.07
C PHE A 11 -3.38 4.38 -5.31
N ALA A 12 -4.48 4.83 -5.93
CA ALA A 12 -5.44 5.73 -5.29
C ALA A 12 -6.06 5.11 -4.04
N VAL A 13 -6.40 3.81 -4.07
CA VAL A 13 -6.94 3.08 -2.91
C VAL A 13 -5.90 2.99 -1.79
N LEU A 14 -4.65 2.63 -2.10
CA LEU A 14 -3.56 2.56 -1.11
C LEU A 14 -3.26 3.94 -0.49
N LEU A 15 -3.29 4.99 -1.31
CA LEU A 15 -3.07 6.36 -0.87
C LEU A 15 -4.20 6.84 0.04
N CYS A 16 -5.47 6.57 -0.31
CA CYS A 16 -6.61 6.84 0.55
C CYS A 16 -6.53 6.06 1.87
N LEU A 17 -6.13 4.79 1.84
CA LEU A 17 -5.94 3.98 3.06
C LEU A 17 -4.85 4.54 3.97
N ALA A 18 -3.76 5.08 3.41
CA ALA A 18 -2.70 5.73 4.17
C ALA A 18 -3.12 7.11 4.74
N MET A 19 -4.01 7.83 4.06
CA MET A 19 -4.49 9.15 4.49
C MET A 19 -5.59 9.09 5.55
N ILE A 20 -6.26 7.96 5.76
CA ILE A 20 -7.34 7.84 6.75
C ILE A 20 -6.71 7.59 8.13
N PRO A 21 -6.71 8.57 9.06
CA PRO A 21 -6.28 8.33 10.43
C PRO A 21 -7.37 7.50 11.12
N PHE A 22 -7.18 6.18 11.14
CA PHE A 22 -8.05 5.27 11.86
C PHE A 22 -8.16 5.70 13.34
N SER A 23 -9.33 5.53 13.95
CA SER A 23 -9.59 6.00 15.32
C SER A 23 -8.59 5.44 16.35
N PHE A 24 -7.98 4.29 16.06
CA PHE A 24 -6.93 3.65 16.86
C PHE A 24 -5.55 4.30 16.76
N THR A 25 -5.32 5.24 15.83
CA THR A 25 -4.10 6.06 15.71
C THR A 25 -4.32 7.51 16.12
N LYS A 26 -5.57 7.92 16.38
CA LYS A 26 -5.97 9.29 16.74
C LYS A 26 -5.76 9.66 18.20
N SER A 27 -5.84 8.68 19.10
CA SER A 27 -5.72 8.91 20.55
C SER A 27 -4.48 8.20 21.06
N PRO A 28 -3.42 8.92 21.49
CA PRO A 28 -2.37 8.32 22.27
C PRO A 28 -2.94 7.98 23.65
N GLU A 29 -3.61 6.83 23.77
CA GLU A 29 -3.95 6.30 25.08
C GLU A 29 -2.64 5.97 25.82
N PRO A 30 -2.55 6.24 27.14
CA PRO A 30 -1.31 6.10 27.91
C PRO A 30 -1.04 4.62 28.21
N TYR A 31 -0.73 3.82 27.19
CA TYR A 31 -0.36 2.41 27.36
C TYR A 31 1.00 2.15 26.75
N ILE A 32 2.01 2.40 27.59
CA ILE A 32 3.45 2.32 27.30
C ILE A 32 3.87 0.94 26.74
N PHE A 33 3.06 -0.12 26.90
CA PHE A 33 3.38 -1.47 26.40
C PHE A 33 2.21 -2.27 25.75
N GLY A 34 0.96 -1.80 25.82
CA GLY A 34 -0.21 -2.54 25.28
C GLY A 34 -0.68 -2.07 23.91
N TRP A 35 -0.40 -0.81 23.56
CA TRP A 35 -0.91 -0.19 22.34
C TRP A 35 0.04 -0.34 21.15
N ILE A 36 1.36 -0.35 21.35
CA ILE A 36 2.40 -0.47 20.30
C ILE A 36 2.18 -1.63 19.29
N PRO A 37 1.76 -2.85 19.69
CA PRO A 37 1.69 -3.96 18.76
C PRO A 37 0.72 -3.71 17.60
N PHE A 38 -0.39 -3.02 17.85
CA PHE A 38 -1.46 -2.87 16.86
C PHE A 38 -1.17 -1.82 15.77
N PRO A 39 -0.77 -0.57 16.07
CA PRO A 39 -0.33 0.40 15.08
C PRO A 39 0.91 -0.09 14.33
N LEU A 40 1.85 -0.74 15.02
CA LEU A 40 3.04 -1.29 14.37
C LEU A 40 2.65 -2.39 13.38
N PHE A 41 1.80 -3.34 13.77
CA PHE A 41 1.29 -4.39 12.89
C PHE A 41 0.52 -3.83 11.70
N TYR A 42 -0.35 -2.83 11.92
CA TYR A 42 -1.05 -2.13 10.84
C TYR A 42 -0.07 -1.47 9.86
N TRP A 43 0.99 -0.84 10.38
CA TRP A 43 2.03 -0.23 9.57
C TRP A 43 2.82 -1.27 8.76
N TRP A 44 3.15 -2.42 9.37
CA TRP A 44 3.77 -3.55 8.66
C TRP A 44 2.89 -4.07 7.52
N ILE A 45 1.58 -4.23 7.75
CA ILE A 45 0.63 -4.63 6.69
C ILE A 45 0.66 -3.63 5.55
N LEU A 46 0.59 -2.33 5.85
CA LEU A 46 0.67 -1.27 4.83
C LEU A 46 1.99 -1.33 4.04
N MET A 47 3.12 -1.55 4.72
CA MET A 47 4.43 -1.69 4.08
C MET A 47 4.49 -2.91 3.16
N PHE A 48 3.96 -4.05 3.59
CA PHE A 48 3.88 -5.26 2.76
C PHE A 48 2.99 -5.06 1.54
N LEU A 49 1.80 -4.47 1.73
CA LEU A 49 0.88 -4.18 0.63
C LEU A 49 1.49 -3.20 -0.38
N ASN A 50 2.19 -2.18 0.10
CA ASN A 50 2.92 -1.24 -0.75
C ASN A 50 4.03 -1.94 -1.54
N LEU A 51 4.84 -2.77 -0.89
CA LEU A 51 5.89 -3.54 -1.56
C LEU A 51 5.34 -4.46 -2.65
N ILE A 52 4.25 -5.18 -2.37
CA ILE A 52 3.56 -6.04 -3.36
C ILE A 52 3.08 -5.19 -4.53
N PHE A 53 2.50 -4.02 -4.27
CA PHE A 53 2.05 -3.11 -5.31
C PHE A 53 3.19 -2.62 -6.19
N VAL A 54 4.30 -2.17 -5.60
CA VAL A 54 5.49 -1.71 -6.35
C VAL A 54 6.08 -2.85 -7.19
N LEU A 55 6.22 -4.05 -6.64
CA LEU A 55 6.69 -5.23 -7.37
C LEU A 55 5.77 -5.57 -8.55
N PHE A 56 4.45 -5.52 -8.34
CA PHE A 56 3.47 -5.78 -9.38
C PHE A 56 3.55 -4.75 -10.52
N VAL A 57 3.68 -3.47 -10.18
CA VAL A 57 3.83 -2.38 -11.17
C VAL A 57 5.15 -2.52 -11.93
N ALA A 58 6.25 -2.80 -11.23
CA ALA A 58 7.56 -3.01 -11.86
C ALA A 58 7.55 -4.22 -12.80
N TYR A 59 6.90 -5.32 -12.39
CA TYR A 59 6.76 -6.50 -13.22
C TYR A 59 5.93 -6.24 -14.48
N ASP A 60 4.77 -5.57 -14.37
CA ASP A 60 3.95 -5.23 -15.53
C ASP A 60 4.67 -4.24 -16.45
N PHE A 61 5.44 -3.29 -15.91
CA PHE A 61 6.27 -2.38 -16.70
C PHE A 61 7.31 -3.12 -17.54
N VAL A 62 8.13 -3.97 -16.91
CA VAL A 62 9.17 -4.77 -17.59
C VAL A 62 8.55 -5.75 -18.60
N LYS A 63 7.39 -6.33 -18.28
CA LYS A 63 6.73 -7.28 -19.18
C LYS A 63 6.17 -6.59 -20.43
N ASN A 64 5.49 -5.44 -20.28
CA ASN A 64 4.94 -4.73 -21.43
C ASN A 64 6.05 -4.13 -22.31
N GLU A 65 7.21 -3.78 -21.76
CA GLU A 65 8.36 -3.29 -22.55
C GLU A 65 8.93 -4.39 -23.48
N LYS A 66 8.99 -5.64 -23.00
CA LYS A 66 9.40 -6.81 -23.82
C LYS A 66 8.42 -7.18 -24.93
N ASP A 67 7.16 -6.80 -24.80
CA ASP A 67 6.13 -7.08 -25.82
C ASP A 67 6.09 -6.00 -26.92
N GLU A 68 6.69 -4.80 -26.71
CA GLU A 68 6.82 -3.73 -27.73
C GLU A 68 8.07 -3.87 -28.61
N GLU A 69 9.06 -4.69 -28.22
CA GLU A 69 10.28 -4.98 -29.00
C GLU A 69 10.13 -6.12 -30.05
N LYS A 70 8.93 -6.67 -30.25
CA LYS A 70 8.66 -7.73 -31.24
C LYS A 70 7.91 -7.26 -32.48
#